data_AF-K3XCJ1-F1
#
_entry.id   AF-K3XCJ1-F1
#
_cell.length_a   1.000
_cell.length_b   1.000
_cell.length_c   1.000
_cell.angle_alpha   90.00
_cell.angle_beta   90.00
_cell.angle_gamma   90.00
#
_symmetry.space_group_name_H-M   'P 1'
#
loop_
_entity.id
_entity.type
_entity.pdbx_description
1 polymer ?
#
loop_
_entity_poly.entity_id
_entity_poly.type
_entity_poly.pdbx_seq_one_letter_code
_entity_poly.pdbx_strand_id
1 'polypeptide(L)'
;MRVAIHHHLVTYTRSGNDSTLEFNTFNFIGRIKDLQAVLEYAQSVYPGSPIHAVGASAGSALLIRYLGKYNKKKIIKSAMLILPGCNLV
;
A
#
# COMPACT_ATOMS: atom_id res chain seq x y z
N MET A 1 21.31 26.53 -3.25
CA MET A 1 20.66 25.69 -2.22
C MET A 1 20.22 24.39 -2.87
N ARG A 2 20.91 23.26 -2.62
CA ARG A 2 20.49 21.94 -3.10
C ARG A 2 19.69 21.27 -1.99
N VAL A 3 18.38 21.11 -2.19
CA VAL A 3 17.57 20.27 -1.31
C VAL A 3 17.77 18.83 -1.78
N ALA A 4 18.59 18.05 -1.06
CA ALA A 4 18.69 16.62 -1.31
C ALA A 4 17.44 15.94 -0.74
N ILE A 5 16.53 15.52 -1.61
CA ILE A 5 15.32 14.79 -1.20
C ILE A 5 15.64 13.30 -1.28
N HIS A 6 16.03 12.71 -0.15
CA HIS A 6 16.21 11.26 -0.05
C HIS A 6 14.84 10.60 0.07
N HIS A 7 14.49 9.75 -0.90
CA HIS A 7 13.29 8.94 -0.86
C HIS A 7 13.67 7.48 -0.60
N HIS A 8 13.01 6.86 0.37
CA HIS A 8 13.09 5.41 0.58
C HIS A 8 11.94 4.75 -0.20
N LEU A 9 12.29 3.83 -1.11
CA LEU A 9 11.31 3.04 -1.84
C LEU A 9 11.06 1.73 -1.09
N VAL A 10 9.81 1.49 -0.72
CA VAL A 10 9.36 0.21 -0.16
C VAL A 10 8.37 -0.43 -1.12
N THR A 11 8.70 -1.63 -1.60
CA THR A 11 7.79 -2.50 -2.36
C THR A 11 7.56 -3.77 -1.56
N TYR A 12 6.42 -4.43 -1.79
CA TYR A 12 6.15 -5.72 -1.17
C TYR A 12 5.41 -6.63 -2.14
N THR A 13 5.65 -7.92 -1.97
CA THR A 13 5.01 -8.97 -2.74
C THR A 13 3.75 -9.42 -2.01
N ARG A 14 2.63 -9.49 -2.72
CA ARG A 14 1.33 -9.92 -2.16
C ARG A 14 1.26 -11.45 -2.14
N SER A 15 0.62 -12.00 -1.11
CA SER A 15 0.30 -13.42 -0.99
C SER A 15 -0.33 -13.96 -2.29
N GLY A 16 0.18 -15.08 -2.82
CA GLY A 16 -0.28 -15.65 -4.08
C GLY A 16 0.37 -15.06 -5.34
N ASN A 17 1.24 -14.06 -5.21
CA ASN A 17 2.16 -13.63 -6.25
C ASN A 17 3.58 -13.97 -5.77
N ASP A 18 4.28 -14.91 -6.41
CA ASP A 18 5.64 -15.35 -6.02
C ASP A 18 5.82 -15.72 -4.53
N SER A 19 4.71 -16.03 -3.84
CA SER A 19 4.65 -16.39 -2.42
C SER A 19 3.49 -17.35 -2.18
N THR A 20 3.64 -18.23 -1.19
CA THR A 20 2.61 -19.22 -0.82
C THR A 20 1.29 -18.52 -0.49
N LEU A 21 0.20 -19.06 -1.02
CA LEU A 21 -1.14 -18.59 -0.67
C LEU A 21 -1.58 -19.22 0.65
N GLU A 22 -1.31 -18.54 1.76
CA GLU A 22 -1.61 -19.00 3.13
C GLU A 22 -3.11 -19.02 3.48
N PHE A 23 -3.99 -18.61 2.56
CA PHE A 23 -5.43 -18.52 2.80
C PHE A 23 -6.21 -19.15 1.65
N ASN A 24 -7.25 -19.91 1.98
CA ASN A 24 -8.19 -20.50 1.02
C ASN A 24 -9.18 -19.49 0.41
N THR A 25 -8.78 -18.22 0.30
CA THR A 25 -9.62 -17.15 -0.27
C THR A 25 -8.95 -16.58 -1.51
N PHE A 26 -9.72 -16.52 -2.58
CA PHE A 26 -9.28 -15.95 -3.84
C PHE A 26 -9.33 -14.42 -3.77
N ASN A 27 -8.17 -13.74 -3.90
CA ASN A 27 -8.11 -12.28 -3.78
C ASN A 27 -7.04 -11.67 -4.70
N PHE A 28 -7.44 -11.35 -5.93
CA PHE A 28 -6.58 -10.70 -6.93
C PHE A 28 -6.10 -9.30 -6.52
N ILE A 29 -6.82 -8.62 -5.64
CA ILE A 29 -6.54 -7.23 -5.25
C ILE A 29 -5.50 -7.18 -4.12
N GLY A 30 -5.54 -8.17 -3.22
CA GLY A 30 -4.72 -8.23 -2.02
C GLY A 30 -5.50 -7.84 -0.78
N ARG A 31 -4.93 -8.11 0.39
CA ARG A 31 -5.60 -7.90 1.68
C ARG A 31 -5.20 -6.55 2.27
N ILE A 32 -6.19 -5.84 2.79
CA ILE A 32 -5.96 -4.58 3.51
C ILE A 32 -5.07 -4.79 4.74
N LYS A 33 -5.17 -5.95 5.41
CA LYS A 33 -4.33 -6.29 6.57
C LYS A 33 -2.85 -6.39 6.21
N ASP A 34 -2.53 -7.02 5.08
CA ASP A 34 -1.15 -7.17 4.62
C ASP A 34 -0.56 -5.81 4.27
N LEU A 35 -1.32 -4.93 3.59
CA LEU A 35 -0.90 -3.55 3.34
C LEU A 35 -0.68 -2.77 4.64
N GLN A 36 -1.55 -2.93 5.65
CA GLN A 36 -1.35 -2.30 6.96
C GLN A 36 -0.03 -2.74 7.60
N ALA A 37 0.28 -4.04 7.59
CA ALA A 37 1.52 -4.56 8.16
C ALA A 37 2.76 -4.00 7.44
N VAL A 38 2.71 -3.86 6.11
CA VAL A 38 3.80 -3.26 5.32
C VAL A 38 3.99 -1.78 5.67
N LEU A 39 2.91 -1.03 5.86
CA LEU A 39 2.98 0.39 6.26
C LEU A 39 3.57 0.54 7.67
N GLU A 40 3.16 -0.32 8.60
CA GLU A 40 3.69 -0.36 9.97
C GLU A 40 5.19 -0.72 9.97
N TYR A 41 5.59 -1.72 9.18
CA TYR A 41 7.00 -2.08 8.99
C TYR A 41 7.80 -0.94 8.35
N ALA A 42 7.29 -0.31 7.29
CA ALA A 42 7.96 0.83 6.68
C ALA A 42 8.16 1.98 7.67
N GLN A 43 7.17 2.24 8.53
CA GLN A 43 7.26 3.28 9.56
C GLN A 43 8.24 2.91 10.68
N SER A 44 8.37 1.63 11.03
CA SER A 44 9.32 1.18 12.05
C SER A 44 10.77 1.22 11.56
N VAL A 45 11.02 0.92 10.28
CA VAL A 45 12.35 1.02 9.65
C VAL A 45 12.74 2.47 9.38
N TYR A 46 11.78 3.32 9.00
CA TYR A 46 12.00 4.75 8.73
C TYR A 46 11.13 5.63 9.65
N PRO A 47 11.44 5.73 10.95
CA PRO A 47 10.65 6.53 11.89
C PRO A 47 10.57 7.99 11.46
N GLY A 48 9.37 8.58 11.56
CA GLY A 48 9.14 10.00 11.27
C GLY A 48 9.14 10.38 9.77
N SER A 49 9.51 9.46 8.88
CA SER A 49 9.40 9.68 7.43
C SER A 49 7.93 9.61 7.00
N PRO A 50 7.40 10.62 6.28
CA PRO A 50 6.03 10.58 5.81
C PRO A 50 5.86 9.51 4.72
N ILE A 51 4.81 8.70 4.84
CA ILE A 51 4.52 7.67 3.82
C ILE A 51 3.69 8.27 2.69
N HIS A 52 4.22 8.21 1.48
CA HIS A 52 3.54 8.53 0.23
C HIS A 52 3.30 7.23 -0.54
N ALA A 53 2.03 6.86 -0.75
CA ALA A 53 1.67 5.57 -1.33
C ALA A 53 1.37 5.69 -2.83
N VAL A 54 1.85 4.73 -3.62
CA VAL A 54 1.52 4.63 -5.05
C VAL A 54 0.90 3.26 -5.32
N GLY A 55 -0.26 3.24 -5.97
CA GLY A 55 -0.93 2.01 -6.36
C GLY A 55 -1.23 2.00 -7.86
N ALA A 56 -0.85 0.94 -8.56
CA ALA A 56 -1.12 0.75 -9.99
C ALA A 56 -2.03 -0.45 -10.23
N SER A 57 -3.01 -0.35 -11.14
CA SER A 57 -3.95 -1.44 -11.49
C SER A 57 -4.58 -2.07 -10.24
N ALA A 58 -4.43 -3.38 -9.98
CA ALA A 58 -4.89 -4.03 -8.74
C ALA A 58 -4.37 -3.35 -7.46
N GLY A 59 -3.16 -2.80 -7.47
CA GLY A 59 -2.61 -2.04 -6.35
C GLY A 59 -3.35 -0.73 -6.07
N SER A 60 -3.92 -0.10 -7.10
CA SER A 60 -4.75 1.11 -6.94
C SER A 60 -6.07 0.77 -6.23
N ALA A 61 -6.70 -0.34 -6.61
CA ALA A 61 -7.93 -0.85 -5.98
C ALA A 61 -7.70 -1.25 -4.51
N LEU A 62 -6.54 -1.83 -4.19
CA LEU A 62 -6.16 -2.10 -2.81
C LEU A 62 -5.96 -0.81 -2.01
N LEU A 63 -5.24 0.16 -2.59
CA LEU A 63 -4.93 1.43 -1.95
C LEU A 63 -6.19 2.25 -1.68
N ILE A 64 -7.12 2.35 -2.63
CA ILE A 64 -8.38 3.08 -2.41
C ILE A 64 -9.26 2.42 -1.34
N ARG A 65 -9.32 1.08 -1.30
CA ARG A 65 -10.02 0.34 -0.24
C ARG A 65 -9.40 0.59 1.14
N TYR A 66 -8.07 0.63 1.23
CA TYR A 66 -7.37 0.99 2.45
C TYR A 66 -7.72 2.40 2.92
N LEU A 67 -7.63 3.38 2.02
CA LEU A 67 -7.93 4.79 2.32
C LEU A 67 -9.39 4.97 2.76
N GLY A 68 -10.33 4.29 2.10
CA GLY A 68 -11.74 4.29 2.48
C GLY A 68 -11.99 3.70 3.87
N LYS A 69 -11.30 2.59 4.21
CA LYS A 69 -11.43 1.94 5.52
C LYS A 69 -10.80 2.75 6.66
N TYR A 70 -9.66 3.40 6.43
CA TYR A 70 -8.87 4.07 7.47
C TYR A 70 -8.83 5.59 7.37
N ASN A 71 -9.81 6.21 6.71
CA ASN A 71 -9.81 7.64 6.34
C ASN A 71 -9.33 8.62 7.44
N LYS A 72 -9.74 8.41 8.72
CA LYS A 72 -9.36 9.26 9.86
C LYS A 72 -8.13 8.81 10.67
N LYS A 73 -7.58 7.63 10.40
CA LYS A 73 -6.44 7.02 11.13
C LYS A 73 -5.30 6.58 10.19
N LYS A 74 -5.19 7.23 9.03
CA LYS A 74 -4.27 6.80 7.97
C LYS A 74 -2.82 7.16 8.31
N ILE A 75 -1.93 6.17 8.18
CA ILE A 75 -0.47 6.35 8.22
C ILE A 75 0.02 7.04 6.92
N ILE A 76 -0.75 6.90 5.83
CA ILE A 76 -0.44 7.45 4.50
C ILE A 76 -0.75 8.96 4.45
N LYS A 77 0.28 9.78 4.16
CA LYS A 77 0.18 11.24 4.02
C LYS A 77 -0.45 11.66 2.69
N SER A 78 -0.01 11.07 1.58
CA SER A 78 -0.62 11.26 0.27
C SER A 78 -0.58 9.98 -0.55
N ALA A 79 -1.46 9.89 -1.55
CA ALA A 79 -1.59 8.72 -2.40
C ALA A 79 -1.71 9.11 -3.88
N MET A 80 -1.10 8.32 -4.76
CA MET A 80 -1.24 8.39 -6.20
C MET A 80 -1.82 7.06 -6.73
N LEU A 81 -2.85 7.16 -7.56
CA LEU A 81 -3.51 6.02 -8.19
C LEU A 81 -3.22 6.05 -9.69
N ILE A 82 -2.64 4.97 -10.21
CA ILE A 82 -2.28 4.83 -11.62
C ILE A 82 -3.20 3.79 -12.26
N LEU A 83 -3.93 4.19 -13.32
CA LEU A 83 -4.93 3.37 -14.01
C LEU A 83 -5.93 2.73 -13.02
N PRO A 84 -6.72 3.54 -12.31
CA PRO A 84 -7.44 3.04 -11.16
C PRO A 84 -8.61 2.12 -11.54
N GLY A 85 -8.62 0.92 -10.97
CA GLY A 85 -9.79 0.05 -10.96
C GLY A 85 -10.73 0.47 -9.84
N CYS A 86 -11.61 1.44 -10.11
CA CYS A 86 -12.53 2.00 -9.09
C CYS A 86 -13.86 1.24 -8.94
N ASN A 87 -14.12 0.23 -9.78
CA ASN A 87 -15.36 -0.55 -9.75
C ASN A 87 -15.06 -2.03 -9.94
N LEU A 88 -14.74 -2.72 -8.84
CA LEU A 88 -14.50 -4.18 -8.79
C LEU A 88 -15.43 -4.81 -7.75
N VAL A 89 -16.69 -4.34 -7.73
CA VAL A 89 -17.77 -4.89 -6.91
C VAL A 89 -18.21 -6.22 -7.50
#